data_AF-A0A838V8C5-F1
#
_entry.id   AF-A0A838V8C5-F1
#
_cell.length_a   1.000
_cell.length_b   1.000
_cell.length_c   1.000
_cell.angle_alpha   90.00
_cell.angle_beta   90.00
_cell.angle_gamma   90.00
#
_symmetry.space_group_name_H-M   'P 1'
#
loop_
_entity.id
_entity.type
_entity.pdbx_description
1 polymer ?
#
loop_
_entity_poly.entity_id
_entity_poly.type
_entity_poly.pdbx_seq_one_letter_code
_entity_poly.pdbx_strand_id
1 'polypeptide(L)'
;MSAKATIPAPKTVPLLGNLHQIPKAGLIGHLLELSRDFADPGIFKLKFGSRVGLFVTAPDLVAELCDETRFRKIPGPGLRVVRKFAGDGLFTAFSDEANWGKAHRILLPAFSQRAMRGYFDLILEACDQLIAKWTKADGQELVVADDMTRLTLDSIAIAGFGHRFDSFAREELDPFLECLARTLGETLNIITRLPIQQRFAKRSAARFDADVKAMNTLVDGIIAGRRANPTDARDLLNLMLTATDPETGSGLDDVNIRYQVLTFLIAGHETTSGLLTFAFMEMLKNPAVLAQAYAEVDRVLPGDARPTYEHLAHFKVIERIVKETQRLWPTAPAFSVGPFEETTIGGKWRLRKDRPVNVYAPGLHRHPSAWVDPEEFDIDRWMPEAETTHHPHGYKPFGNGARACIGRQFALVETKLAIAMVLQKFAVADRRGYRLTLKETLSIKPDDFRMRIRLRQPHERLPVAEPIRLPSADADVAPATGAGQRLTVLYGTSLGTARDIAEAIAERATNDGFDAVAVPLDEAMAKPPEDRVVVVVTATYNGRAPDSALAVEAAIDAGQFSGASWPETRFAVLGVGNSQWPNYQAFPKKIDA
;
A
#
# COMPACT_ATOMS: atom_id res chain seq x y z
N MET A 1 32.66 -29.13 4.72
CA MET A 1 31.76 -28.34 5.61
C MET A 1 32.27 -26.91 5.63
N SER A 2 31.61 -25.99 4.92
CA SER A 2 32.02 -24.57 4.93
C SER A 2 31.85 -24.01 6.35
N ALA A 3 32.87 -23.32 6.87
CA ALA A 3 32.83 -22.69 8.19
C ALA A 3 31.62 -21.74 8.26
N LYS A 4 30.76 -21.90 9.26
CA LYS A 4 29.53 -21.12 9.42
C LYS A 4 29.87 -19.63 9.49
N ALA A 5 29.49 -18.86 8.46
CA ALA A 5 29.75 -17.43 8.44
C ALA A 5 28.87 -16.72 9.48
N THR A 6 29.48 -15.82 10.25
CA THR A 6 28.77 -15.03 11.25
C THR A 6 28.22 -13.76 10.60
N ILE A 7 26.92 -13.52 10.74
CA ILE A 7 26.29 -12.27 10.27
C ILE A 7 27.03 -11.08 10.88
N PRO A 8 27.49 -10.11 10.08
CA PRO A 8 28.28 -8.98 10.55
C PRO A 8 27.45 -8.07 11.47
N ALA A 9 28.14 -7.38 12.37
CA ALA A 9 27.53 -6.50 13.36
C ALA A 9 28.50 -5.38 13.74
N PRO A 10 28.00 -4.18 14.08
CA PRO A 10 28.79 -3.20 14.81
C PRO A 10 29.27 -3.75 16.15
N LYS A 11 30.38 -3.21 16.66
CA LYS A 11 30.92 -3.59 17.99
C LYS A 11 29.85 -3.39 19.07
N THR A 12 29.78 -4.32 20.03
CA THR A 12 28.75 -4.30 21.09
C THR A 12 29.37 -4.08 22.48
N VAL A 13 28.60 -3.50 23.39
CA VAL A 13 28.94 -3.41 24.82
C VAL A 13 28.21 -4.52 25.60
N PRO A 14 28.85 -5.16 26.61
CA PRO A 14 28.19 -6.16 27.45
C PRO A 14 26.85 -5.65 28.02
N LEU A 15 25.84 -6.53 28.07
CA LEU A 15 24.46 -6.26 28.54
C LEU A 15 23.63 -5.26 27.70
N LEU A 16 24.23 -4.17 27.20
CA LEU A 16 23.53 -3.14 26.41
C LEU A 16 23.41 -3.47 24.93
N GLY A 17 24.37 -4.21 24.37
CA GLY A 17 24.45 -4.44 22.93
C GLY A 17 24.81 -3.15 22.19
N ASN A 18 24.00 -2.78 21.21
CA ASN A 18 24.11 -1.59 20.36
C ASN A 18 23.18 -0.44 20.80
N LEU A 19 22.43 -0.56 21.90
CA LEU A 19 21.49 0.49 22.35
C LEU A 19 22.16 1.86 22.57
N HIS A 20 23.42 1.86 23.01
CA HIS A 20 24.22 3.07 23.23
C HIS A 20 24.64 3.80 21.95
N GLN A 21 24.52 3.15 20.78
CA GLN A 21 24.90 3.71 19.47
C GLN A 21 23.73 4.41 18.79
N ILE A 22 22.49 4.17 19.24
CA ILE A 22 21.29 4.78 18.68
C ILE A 22 21.29 6.27 19.06
N PRO A 23 21.39 7.18 18.08
CA PRO A 23 21.33 8.61 18.33
C PRO A 23 19.99 9.01 18.94
N LYS A 24 19.95 10.15 19.65
CA LYS A 24 18.69 10.75 20.10
C LYS A 24 17.74 11.08 18.93
N ALA A 25 18.30 11.27 17.73
CA ALA A 25 17.56 11.55 16.51
C ALA A 25 16.69 10.38 16.02
N GLY A 26 17.02 9.13 16.40
CA GLY A 26 16.19 7.97 16.06
C GLY A 26 16.95 6.71 15.66
N LEU A 27 16.21 5.61 15.50
CA LEU A 27 16.72 4.30 15.08
C LEU A 27 16.74 4.16 13.56
N ILE A 28 15.72 4.67 12.85
CA ILE A 28 15.59 4.49 11.41
C ILE A 28 16.73 5.19 10.67
N GLY A 29 17.04 6.44 11.00
CA GLY A 29 18.18 7.15 10.42
C GLY A 29 19.52 6.43 10.67
N HIS A 30 19.72 5.90 11.87
CA HIS A 30 20.93 5.15 12.22
C HIS A 30 21.05 3.83 11.45
N LEU A 31 19.94 3.11 11.24
CA LEU A 31 19.93 1.91 10.40
C LEU A 31 20.29 2.21 8.95
N LEU A 32 19.94 3.39 8.44
CA LEU A 32 20.31 3.82 7.10
C LEU A 32 21.84 4.02 6.98
N GLU A 33 22.46 4.69 7.95
CA GLU A 33 23.92 4.83 8.00
C GLU A 33 24.62 3.46 8.02
N LEU A 34 24.19 2.57 8.93
CA LEU A 34 24.74 1.22 9.02
C LEU A 34 24.52 0.41 7.74
N SER A 35 23.40 0.60 7.05
CA SER A 35 23.14 -0.13 5.80
C SER A 35 24.16 0.20 4.70
N ARG A 36 24.76 1.40 4.73
CA ARG A 36 25.85 1.79 3.83
C ARG A 36 27.15 1.09 4.22
N ASP A 37 27.48 1.08 5.51
CA ASP A 37 28.68 0.40 6.04
C ASP A 37 28.66 -1.12 5.81
N PHE A 38 27.46 -1.71 5.76
CA PHE A 38 27.24 -3.13 5.49
C PHE A 38 26.60 -3.39 4.11
N ALA A 39 26.80 -2.50 3.13
CA ALA A 39 26.26 -2.67 1.77
C ALA A 39 26.75 -3.98 1.11
N ASP A 40 27.98 -4.41 1.40
CA ASP A 40 28.44 -5.79 1.17
C ASP A 40 28.74 -6.40 2.55
N PRO A 41 27.96 -7.40 3.02
CA PRO A 41 27.11 -8.32 2.26
C PRO A 41 25.62 -7.95 2.16
N GLY A 42 25.20 -6.74 2.51
CA GLY A 42 23.79 -6.31 2.48
C GLY A 42 22.92 -7.02 3.53
N ILE A 43 23.54 -7.49 4.61
CA ILE A 43 22.89 -8.07 5.79
C ILE A 43 23.73 -7.76 7.03
N PHE A 44 23.09 -7.33 8.11
CA PHE A 44 23.74 -7.05 9.38
C PHE A 44 22.82 -7.32 10.57
N LYS A 45 23.38 -7.33 11.78
CA LYS A 45 22.61 -7.50 13.02
C LYS A 45 22.92 -6.43 14.05
N LEU A 46 21.90 -6.07 14.84
CA LEU A 46 22.02 -5.25 16.04
C LEU A 46 21.49 -5.98 17.26
N LYS A 47 22.12 -5.72 18.40
CA LYS A 47 21.74 -6.27 19.70
C LYS A 47 21.06 -5.19 20.54
N PHE A 48 19.77 -5.38 20.85
CA PHE A 48 18.99 -4.51 21.72
C PHE A 48 18.85 -5.18 23.09
N GLY A 49 19.85 -5.00 23.96
CA GLY A 49 19.93 -5.74 25.21
C GLY A 49 20.08 -7.25 24.99
N SER A 50 19.07 -8.04 25.36
CA SER A 50 19.04 -9.49 25.10
C SER A 50 18.47 -9.87 23.73
N ARG A 51 17.87 -8.92 23.00
CA ARG A 51 17.25 -9.14 21.70
C ARG A 51 18.26 -8.93 20.58
N VAL A 52 18.11 -9.67 19.48
CA VAL A 52 18.91 -9.47 18.26
C VAL A 52 17.95 -9.17 17.12
N GLY A 53 18.14 -8.04 16.46
CA GLY A 53 17.46 -7.70 15.21
C GLY A 53 18.39 -8.00 14.04
N LEU A 54 17.89 -8.74 13.04
CA LEU A 54 18.57 -8.96 11.76
C LEU A 54 17.96 -8.01 10.73
N PHE A 55 18.79 -7.36 9.93
CA PHE A 55 18.39 -6.41 8.91
C PHE A 55 19.02 -6.81 7.58
N VAL A 56 18.21 -6.85 6.52
CA VAL A 56 18.61 -7.23 5.16
C VAL A 56 18.25 -6.11 4.20
N THR A 57 19.21 -5.77 3.35
CA THR A 57 19.13 -4.68 2.36
C THR A 57 19.57 -5.12 0.97
N ALA A 58 20.33 -6.22 0.82
CA ALA A 58 20.68 -6.75 -0.50
C ALA A 58 19.44 -7.29 -1.24
N PRO A 59 19.14 -6.83 -2.46
CA PRO A 59 17.97 -7.24 -3.23
C PRO A 59 17.85 -8.76 -3.48
N ASP A 60 18.96 -9.46 -3.72
CA ASP A 60 18.97 -10.92 -3.91
C ASP A 60 18.59 -11.67 -2.62
N LEU A 61 19.10 -11.22 -1.48
CA LEU A 61 18.74 -11.77 -0.18
C LEU A 61 17.27 -11.46 0.15
N VAL A 62 16.79 -10.26 -0.20
CA VAL A 62 15.38 -9.89 -0.05
C VAL A 62 14.50 -10.77 -0.94
N ALA A 63 14.94 -11.13 -2.16
CA ALA A 63 14.20 -12.06 -3.02
C ALA A 63 13.97 -13.40 -2.33
N GLU A 64 14.99 -13.98 -1.70
CA GLU A 64 14.85 -15.21 -0.91
C GLU A 64 13.91 -15.03 0.30
N LEU A 65 14.00 -13.91 1.02
CA LEU A 65 13.11 -13.59 2.15
C LEU A 65 11.64 -13.37 1.72
N CYS A 66 11.42 -13.04 0.45
CA CYS A 66 10.10 -12.83 -0.15
C CYS A 66 9.48 -14.11 -0.71
N ASP A 67 10.18 -15.25 -0.67
CA ASP A 67 9.63 -16.56 -1.02
C ASP A 67 8.68 -17.06 0.07
N GLU A 68 7.37 -16.99 -0.21
CA GLU A 68 6.31 -17.37 0.73
C GLU A 68 6.23 -18.88 1.00
N THR A 69 6.95 -19.72 0.25
CA THR A 69 7.07 -21.15 0.55
C THR A 69 8.06 -21.41 1.69
N ARG A 70 9.02 -20.49 1.89
CA ARG A 70 10.08 -20.59 2.90
C ARG A 70 9.87 -19.66 4.08
N PHE A 71 9.26 -18.49 3.83
CA PHE A 71 9.11 -17.41 4.81
C PHE A 71 7.66 -16.96 4.95
N ARG A 72 7.31 -16.48 6.13
CA ARG A 72 6.02 -15.84 6.40
C ARG A 72 6.20 -14.55 7.17
N LYS A 73 5.24 -13.64 7.08
CA LYS A 73 5.22 -12.46 7.97
C LYS A 73 5.16 -12.93 9.42
N ILE A 74 6.05 -12.40 10.23
CA ILE A 74 6.01 -12.55 11.69
C ILE A 74 6.05 -11.15 12.29
N PRO A 75 5.05 -10.71 13.06
CA PRO A 75 5.07 -9.42 13.74
C PRO A 75 6.37 -9.20 14.51
N GLY A 76 7.13 -8.18 14.09
CA GLY A 76 8.34 -7.72 14.76
C GLY A 76 8.03 -7.06 16.11
N PRO A 77 9.06 -6.67 16.89
CA PRO A 77 8.87 -6.09 18.22
C PRO A 77 7.91 -4.90 18.27
N GLY A 78 8.00 -3.97 17.30
CA GLY A 78 7.10 -2.81 17.21
C GLY A 78 5.64 -3.24 17.00
N LEU A 79 5.37 -4.08 16.01
CA LEU A 79 4.01 -4.59 15.75
C LEU A 79 3.44 -5.42 16.90
N ARG A 80 4.28 -6.10 17.69
CA ARG A 80 3.82 -6.80 18.90
C ARG A 80 3.36 -5.85 20.01
N VAL A 81 3.84 -4.60 20.04
CA VAL A 81 3.31 -3.58 20.93
C VAL A 81 2.02 -3.00 20.35
N VAL A 82 1.97 -2.71 19.04
CA VAL A 82 0.73 -2.27 18.35
C VAL A 82 -0.40 -3.28 18.54
N ARG A 83 -0.09 -4.58 18.49
CA ARG A 83 -1.02 -5.68 18.74
C ARG A 83 -1.75 -5.58 20.08
N LYS A 84 -1.20 -4.88 21.08
CA LYS A 84 -1.89 -4.70 22.38
C LYS A 84 -3.20 -3.92 22.26
N PHE A 85 -3.37 -3.13 21.20
CA PHE A 85 -4.60 -2.36 20.95
C PHE A 85 -5.22 -2.66 19.58
N ALA A 86 -4.42 -3.00 18.56
CA ALA A 86 -4.93 -3.43 17.26
C ALA A 86 -5.20 -4.95 17.17
N GLY A 87 -4.96 -5.71 18.23
CA GLY A 87 -5.29 -7.14 18.33
C GLY A 87 -4.78 -8.00 17.16
N ASP A 88 -5.61 -8.94 16.74
CA ASP A 88 -5.40 -9.78 15.56
C ASP A 88 -6.03 -9.17 14.29
N GLY A 89 -6.02 -7.84 14.21
CA GLY A 89 -6.27 -7.11 12.97
C GLY A 89 -5.25 -7.46 11.87
N LEU A 90 -5.59 -7.22 10.61
CA LEU A 90 -4.82 -7.64 9.43
C LEU A 90 -3.31 -7.31 9.51
N PHE A 91 -2.99 -6.16 10.10
CA PHE A 91 -1.65 -5.63 10.20
C PHE A 91 -0.80 -6.30 11.29
N THR A 92 -1.40 -6.69 12.40
CA THR A 92 -0.71 -7.22 13.60
C THR A 92 -0.92 -8.72 13.83
N ALA A 93 -1.79 -9.35 13.06
CA ALA A 93 -1.98 -10.80 13.06
C ALA A 93 -0.75 -11.57 12.56
N PHE A 94 -0.47 -12.72 13.18
CA PHE A 94 0.40 -13.74 12.62
C PHE A 94 -0.29 -14.40 11.41
N SER A 95 0.49 -14.94 10.48
CA SER A 95 -0.07 -15.50 9.23
C SER A 95 -0.93 -16.75 9.44
N ASP A 96 -0.71 -17.48 10.52
CA ASP A 96 -1.40 -18.72 10.89
C ASP A 96 -2.65 -18.48 11.76
N GLU A 97 -2.96 -17.22 12.10
CA GLU A 97 -4.19 -16.90 12.83
C GLU A 97 -5.41 -16.92 11.92
N ALA A 98 -6.45 -17.67 12.32
CA ALA A 98 -7.69 -17.80 11.54
C ALA A 98 -8.36 -16.46 11.22
N ASN A 99 -8.31 -15.50 12.15
CA ASN A 99 -8.85 -14.16 11.95
C ASN A 99 -8.13 -13.37 10.85
N TRP A 100 -6.83 -13.64 10.60
CA TRP A 100 -6.15 -13.02 9.46
C TRP A 100 -6.74 -13.52 8.14
N GLY A 101 -6.87 -14.84 7.96
CA GLY A 101 -7.42 -15.43 6.74
C GLY A 101 -8.86 -14.98 6.45
N LYS A 102 -9.72 -15.04 7.47
CA LYS A 102 -11.12 -14.56 7.37
C LYS A 102 -11.19 -13.08 7.00
N ALA A 103 -10.53 -12.22 7.78
CA ALA A 103 -10.59 -10.78 7.55
C ALA A 103 -9.98 -10.42 6.19
N HIS A 104 -8.92 -11.11 5.76
CA HIS A 104 -8.28 -10.89 4.47
C HIS A 104 -9.29 -11.15 3.36
N ARG A 105 -9.88 -12.34 3.28
CA ARG A 105 -10.85 -12.67 2.22
C ARG A 105 -12.11 -11.80 2.24
N ILE A 106 -12.61 -11.44 3.43
CA ILE A 106 -13.77 -10.55 3.58
C ILE A 106 -13.47 -9.13 3.07
N LEU A 107 -12.31 -8.56 3.42
CA LEU A 107 -12.00 -7.16 3.17
C LEU A 107 -11.33 -6.89 1.82
N LEU A 108 -10.74 -7.91 1.21
CA LEU A 108 -9.99 -7.79 -0.04
C LEU A 108 -10.78 -7.18 -1.21
N PRO A 109 -12.08 -7.50 -1.43
CA PRO A 109 -12.89 -6.86 -2.48
C PRO A 109 -13.07 -5.35 -2.28
N ALA A 110 -13.02 -4.87 -1.04
CA ALA A 110 -13.13 -3.45 -0.69
C ALA A 110 -11.92 -2.63 -1.16
N PHE A 111 -10.82 -3.28 -1.56
CA PHE A 111 -9.63 -2.63 -2.07
C PHE A 111 -9.41 -2.85 -3.57
N SER A 112 -10.44 -3.32 -4.27
CA SER A 112 -10.47 -3.46 -5.73
C SER A 112 -10.53 -2.10 -6.45
N GLN A 113 -10.20 -2.08 -7.74
CA GLN A 113 -10.31 -0.86 -8.58
C GLN A 113 -11.74 -0.28 -8.58
N ARG A 114 -12.76 -1.14 -8.60
CA ARG A 114 -14.16 -0.73 -8.53
C ARG A 114 -14.50 -0.05 -7.21
N ALA A 115 -13.99 -0.60 -6.10
CA ALA A 115 -14.17 0.02 -4.79
C ALA A 115 -13.45 1.37 -4.72
N MET A 116 -12.24 1.51 -5.27
CA MET A 116 -11.52 2.78 -5.31
C MET A 116 -12.28 3.86 -6.07
N ARG A 117 -12.92 3.52 -7.19
CA ARG A 117 -13.82 4.43 -7.91
C ARG A 117 -14.99 4.87 -7.02
N GLY A 118 -15.56 3.96 -6.22
CA GLY A 118 -16.62 4.27 -5.27
C GLY A 118 -16.19 5.15 -4.08
N TYR A 119 -14.92 5.07 -3.66
CA TYR A 119 -14.37 5.92 -2.60
C TYR A 119 -13.86 7.28 -3.08
N PHE A 120 -13.68 7.46 -4.39
CA PHE A 120 -13.06 8.66 -4.96
C PHE A 120 -13.73 9.95 -4.49
N ASP A 121 -15.05 10.04 -4.51
CA ASP A 121 -15.77 11.25 -4.12
C ASP A 121 -15.62 11.57 -2.62
N LEU A 122 -15.45 10.54 -1.78
CA LEU A 122 -15.22 10.69 -0.34
C LEU A 122 -13.78 11.15 -0.04
N ILE A 123 -12.81 10.64 -0.79
CA ILE A 123 -11.41 11.12 -0.72
C ILE A 123 -11.34 12.57 -1.23
N LEU A 124 -12.09 12.88 -2.29
CA LEU A 124 -12.20 14.23 -2.84
C LEU A 124 -12.85 15.21 -1.85
N GLU A 125 -13.87 14.78 -1.10
CA GLU A 125 -14.47 15.54 0.01
C GLU A 125 -13.40 15.95 1.04
N ALA A 126 -12.54 15.01 1.47
CA ALA A 126 -11.47 15.31 2.42
C ALA A 126 -10.41 16.27 1.82
N CYS A 127 -10.08 16.10 0.54
CA CYS A 127 -9.17 17.00 -0.17
C CYS A 127 -9.75 18.43 -0.28
N ASP A 128 -11.06 18.57 -0.52
CA ASP A 128 -11.72 19.87 -0.57
C ASP A 128 -11.60 20.63 0.76
N GLN A 129 -11.69 19.93 1.89
CA GLN A 129 -11.52 20.54 3.21
C GLN A 129 -10.10 21.09 3.40
N LEU A 130 -9.08 20.34 2.95
CA LEU A 130 -7.69 20.80 2.93
C LEU A 130 -7.54 22.06 2.07
N ILE A 131 -8.04 22.02 0.82
CA ILE A 131 -7.96 23.16 -0.10
C ILE A 131 -8.69 24.38 0.46
N ALA A 132 -9.86 24.18 1.08
CA ALA A 132 -10.63 25.25 1.71
C ALA A 132 -9.87 25.90 2.88
N LYS A 133 -9.24 25.09 3.74
CA LYS A 133 -8.37 25.60 4.82
C LYS A 133 -7.21 26.41 4.25
N TRP A 134 -6.50 25.85 3.27
CA TRP A 134 -5.31 26.47 2.69
C TRP A 134 -5.62 27.74 1.90
N THR A 135 -6.81 27.82 1.28
CA THR A 135 -7.29 29.04 0.61
C THR A 135 -7.45 30.20 1.61
N LYS A 136 -7.91 29.94 2.84
CA LYS A 136 -8.01 30.95 3.90
C LYS A 136 -6.64 31.38 4.44
N ALA A 137 -5.61 30.57 4.22
CA ALA A 137 -4.23 30.81 4.65
C ALA A 137 -3.34 31.32 3.49
N ASP A 138 -3.94 31.97 2.47
CA ASP A 138 -3.21 32.50 1.32
C ASP A 138 -2.03 33.40 1.76
N GLY A 139 -0.85 33.07 1.24
CA GLY A 139 0.40 33.77 1.53
C GLY A 139 1.11 33.35 2.82
N GLN A 140 0.53 32.48 3.64
CA GLN A 140 1.08 32.04 4.94
C GLN A 140 2.01 30.82 4.81
N GLU A 141 2.79 30.57 5.87
CA GLU A 141 3.57 29.34 6.04
C GLU A 141 2.80 28.35 6.93
N LEU A 142 2.59 27.14 6.44
CA LEU A 142 1.86 26.08 7.15
C LEU A 142 2.75 24.89 7.46
N VAL A 143 2.45 24.21 8.57
CA VAL A 143 3.06 22.91 8.90
C VAL A 143 2.36 21.84 8.07
N VAL A 144 3.07 21.31 7.07
CA VAL A 144 2.48 20.41 6.07
C VAL A 144 2.09 19.07 6.69
N ALA A 145 2.95 18.52 7.55
CA ALA A 145 2.77 17.19 8.12
C ALA A 145 1.45 17.03 8.89
N ASP A 146 1.05 18.05 9.65
CA ASP A 146 -0.16 17.99 10.47
C ASP A 146 -1.42 18.05 9.61
N ASP A 147 -1.42 18.85 8.54
CA ASP A 147 -2.56 18.93 7.62
C ASP A 147 -2.70 17.68 6.74
N MET A 148 -1.58 17.06 6.35
CA MET A 148 -1.62 15.77 5.67
C MET A 148 -2.12 14.67 6.61
N THR A 149 -1.77 14.71 7.90
CA THR A 149 -2.32 13.79 8.91
C THR A 149 -3.83 13.96 9.08
N ARG A 150 -4.34 15.20 9.12
CA ARG A 150 -5.79 15.48 9.16
C ARG A 150 -6.50 14.95 7.90
N LEU A 151 -5.96 15.27 6.72
CA LEU A 151 -6.51 14.82 5.42
C LEU A 151 -6.70 13.30 5.38
N THR A 152 -5.61 12.59 5.63
CA THR A 152 -5.56 11.13 5.45
C THR A 152 -6.39 10.39 6.50
N LEU A 153 -6.51 10.93 7.73
CA LEU A 153 -7.43 10.38 8.73
C LEU A 153 -8.88 10.56 8.30
N ASP A 154 -9.29 11.79 7.95
CA ASP A 154 -10.68 12.07 7.59
C ASP A 154 -11.10 11.24 6.38
N SER A 155 -10.23 11.16 5.38
CA SER A 155 -10.43 10.36 4.18
C SER A 155 -10.68 8.87 4.48
N ILE A 156 -9.80 8.20 5.26
CA ILE A 156 -10.01 6.79 5.62
C ILE A 156 -11.23 6.61 6.56
N ALA A 157 -11.52 7.58 7.43
CA ALA A 157 -12.64 7.50 8.35
C ALA A 157 -13.98 7.62 7.63
N ILE A 158 -14.08 8.53 6.66
CA ILE A 158 -15.27 8.75 5.84
C ILE A 158 -15.46 7.57 4.90
N ALA A 159 -14.44 7.22 4.10
CA ALA A 159 -14.53 6.15 3.11
C ALA A 159 -14.67 4.76 3.74
N GLY A 160 -14.01 4.53 4.88
CA GLY A 160 -14.00 3.23 5.55
C GLY A 160 -15.18 3.01 6.49
N PHE A 161 -15.60 4.02 7.24
CA PHE A 161 -16.52 3.84 8.37
C PHE A 161 -17.72 4.81 8.37
N GLY A 162 -17.82 5.68 7.36
CA GLY A 162 -18.83 6.73 7.32
C GLY A 162 -18.74 7.70 8.49
N HIS A 163 -17.56 7.82 9.10
CA HIS A 163 -17.33 8.68 10.27
C HIS A 163 -16.56 9.93 9.85
N ARG A 164 -17.05 11.12 10.25
CA ARG A 164 -16.39 12.40 10.05
C ARG A 164 -15.79 12.87 11.37
N PHE A 165 -14.46 12.99 11.41
CA PHE A 165 -13.76 13.65 12.52
C PHE A 165 -13.84 15.18 12.41
N ASP A 166 -14.12 15.70 11.21
CA ASP A 166 -14.12 17.13 10.89
C ASP A 166 -12.80 17.80 11.32
N SER A 167 -11.67 17.15 11.01
CA SER A 167 -10.34 17.52 11.53
C SER A 167 -9.89 18.93 11.12
N PHE A 168 -10.47 19.47 10.05
CA PHE A 168 -10.20 20.83 9.57
C PHE A 168 -11.14 21.90 10.13
N ALA A 169 -12.21 21.51 10.85
CA ALA A 169 -13.12 22.44 11.50
C ALA A 169 -12.57 22.98 12.83
N ARG A 170 -11.50 22.39 13.35
CA ARG A 170 -10.87 22.72 14.64
C ARG A 170 -9.39 23.02 14.44
N GLU A 171 -8.83 23.88 15.29
CA GLU A 171 -7.38 24.12 15.29
C GLU A 171 -6.63 22.92 15.90
N GLU A 172 -7.15 22.39 17.00
CA GLU A 172 -6.60 21.23 17.71
C GLU A 172 -6.92 19.92 16.97
N LEU A 173 -6.07 18.91 17.17
CA LEU A 173 -6.33 17.56 16.65
C LEU A 173 -7.47 16.91 17.44
N ASP A 174 -8.21 16.02 16.79
CA ASP A 174 -9.22 15.23 17.49
C ASP A 174 -8.59 14.42 18.64
N PRO A 175 -9.22 14.28 19.82
CA PRO A 175 -8.69 13.50 20.93
C PRO A 175 -8.28 12.08 20.55
N PHE A 176 -8.97 11.46 19.58
CA PHE A 176 -8.58 10.16 19.02
C PHE A 176 -7.20 10.22 18.35
N LEU A 177 -6.95 11.21 17.51
CA LEU A 177 -5.65 11.41 16.85
C LEU A 177 -4.53 11.61 17.87
N GLU A 178 -4.78 12.37 18.93
CA GLU A 178 -3.77 12.56 19.96
C GLU A 178 -3.45 11.25 20.71
N CYS A 179 -4.48 10.47 21.07
CA CYS A 179 -4.32 9.16 21.70
C CYS A 179 -3.53 8.20 20.78
N LEU A 180 -3.88 8.21 19.49
CA LEU A 180 -3.21 7.40 18.47
C LEU A 180 -1.74 7.79 18.30
N ALA A 181 -1.44 9.08 18.15
CA ALA A 181 -0.08 9.58 18.03
C ALA A 181 0.77 9.26 19.28
N ARG A 182 0.21 9.42 20.49
CA ARG A 182 0.89 9.09 21.75
C ARG A 182 1.18 7.59 21.88
N THR A 183 0.20 6.73 21.55
CA THR A 183 0.35 5.26 21.65
C THR A 183 1.35 4.70 20.62
N LEU A 184 1.38 5.26 19.41
CA LEU A 184 2.37 4.91 18.38
C LEU A 184 3.79 5.40 18.76
N GLY A 185 3.92 6.63 19.27
CA GLY A 185 5.21 7.14 19.76
C GLY A 185 5.77 6.33 20.94
N GLU A 186 4.91 5.95 21.89
CA GLU A 186 5.30 5.10 23.02
C GLU A 186 5.72 3.68 22.57
N THR A 187 5.18 3.18 21.47
CA THR A 187 5.56 1.87 20.92
C THR A 187 7.03 1.77 20.56
N LEU A 188 7.59 2.79 19.87
CA LEU A 188 9.04 2.83 19.61
C LEU A 188 9.85 2.94 20.90
N ASN A 189 9.41 3.77 21.84
CA ASN A 189 10.10 3.94 23.11
C ASN A 189 10.17 2.62 23.90
N ILE A 190 9.10 1.81 23.88
CA ILE A 190 9.07 0.51 24.57
C ILE A 190 10.12 -0.46 24.01
N ILE A 191 10.42 -0.41 22.70
CA ILE A 191 11.38 -1.34 22.08
C ILE A 191 12.83 -0.87 22.20
N THR A 192 13.08 0.43 22.42
CA THR A 192 14.43 1.02 22.55
C THR A 192 14.84 1.37 23.98
N ARG A 193 13.90 1.48 24.94
CA ARG A 193 14.21 1.78 26.36
C ARG A 193 15.11 0.73 27.00
N LEU A 194 15.99 1.21 27.89
CA LEU A 194 16.79 0.34 28.74
C LEU A 194 15.91 -0.39 29.77
N PRO A 195 16.26 -1.64 30.18
CA PRO A 195 15.47 -2.40 31.15
C PRO A 195 15.19 -1.66 32.48
N ILE A 196 16.16 -0.85 32.94
CA ILE A 196 15.99 -0.05 34.16
C ILE A 196 14.99 1.10 33.97
N GLN A 197 15.01 1.77 32.80
CA GLN A 197 14.07 2.85 32.48
C GLN A 197 12.63 2.33 32.41
N GLN A 198 12.44 1.12 31.89
CA GLN A 198 11.13 0.48 31.79
C GLN A 198 10.49 0.23 33.17
N ARG A 199 11.29 -0.07 34.21
CA ARG A 199 10.79 -0.23 35.59
C ARG A 199 10.22 1.06 36.19
N PHE A 200 10.69 2.22 35.74
CA PHE A 200 10.23 3.53 36.20
C PHE A 200 9.15 4.14 35.30
N ALA A 201 8.79 3.49 34.20
CA ALA A 201 7.84 4.01 33.20
C ALA A 201 6.35 3.85 33.59
N LYS A 202 6.01 3.68 34.88
CA LYS A 202 4.62 3.40 35.34
C LYS A 202 3.60 4.43 34.85
N ARG A 203 3.95 5.72 34.86
CA ARG A 203 3.07 6.81 34.37
C ARG A 203 2.80 6.70 32.87
N SER A 204 3.84 6.39 32.10
CA SER A 204 3.77 6.22 30.65
C SER A 204 2.97 4.97 30.28
N ALA A 205 3.10 3.87 31.03
CA ALA A 205 2.26 2.68 30.88
C ALA A 205 0.78 2.97 31.20
N ALA A 206 0.48 3.63 32.31
CA ALA A 206 -0.90 4.00 32.66
C ALA A 206 -1.54 4.94 31.62
N ARG A 207 -0.75 5.87 31.06
CA ARG A 207 -1.22 6.74 29.96
C ARG A 207 -1.51 5.93 28.70
N PHE A 208 -0.62 5.01 28.33
CA PHE A 208 -0.82 4.11 27.19
C PHE A 208 -2.13 3.33 27.32
N ASP A 209 -2.38 2.72 28.48
CA ASP A 209 -3.62 1.96 28.72
C ASP A 209 -4.88 2.85 28.66
N ALA A 210 -4.79 4.08 29.17
CA ALA A 210 -5.89 5.05 29.10
C ALA A 210 -6.19 5.49 27.65
N ASP A 211 -5.15 5.77 26.87
CA ASP A 211 -5.27 6.15 25.45
C ASP A 211 -5.86 4.98 24.63
N VAL A 212 -5.42 3.74 24.88
CA VAL A 212 -6.00 2.53 24.26
C VAL A 212 -7.48 2.37 24.61
N LYS A 213 -7.85 2.58 25.87
CA LYS A 213 -9.25 2.52 26.30
C LYS A 213 -10.11 3.57 25.57
N ALA A 214 -9.62 4.80 25.46
CA ALA A 214 -10.32 5.88 24.76
C ALA A 214 -10.54 5.56 23.28
N MET A 215 -9.51 5.07 22.59
CA MET A 215 -9.61 4.63 21.19
C MET A 215 -10.63 3.49 21.02
N ASN A 216 -10.58 2.48 21.89
CA ASN A 216 -11.54 1.38 21.85
C ASN A 216 -12.98 1.86 22.06
N THR A 217 -13.21 2.75 23.03
CA THR A 217 -14.54 3.30 23.30
C THR A 217 -15.12 4.06 22.10
N LEU A 218 -14.32 4.86 21.40
CA LEU A 218 -14.79 5.54 20.19
C LEU A 218 -15.19 4.54 19.10
N VAL A 219 -14.31 3.57 18.81
CA VAL A 219 -14.55 2.58 17.75
C VAL A 219 -15.75 1.68 18.08
N ASP A 220 -15.86 1.22 19.32
CA ASP A 220 -17.00 0.43 19.79
C ASP A 220 -18.31 1.25 19.64
N GLY A 221 -18.27 2.57 19.89
CA GLY A 221 -19.39 3.48 19.65
C GLY A 221 -19.79 3.59 18.17
N ILE A 222 -18.82 3.68 17.26
CA ILE A 222 -19.06 3.71 15.80
C ILE A 222 -19.72 2.39 15.34
N ILE A 223 -19.21 1.25 15.79
CA ILE A 223 -19.74 -0.08 15.47
C ILE A 223 -21.17 -0.23 16.01
N ALA A 224 -21.39 0.12 17.28
CA ALA A 224 -22.71 0.06 17.89
C ALA A 224 -23.73 0.96 17.19
N GLY A 225 -23.31 2.18 16.82
CA GLY A 225 -24.13 3.12 16.05
C GLY A 225 -24.58 2.56 14.70
N ARG A 226 -23.67 1.88 13.98
CA ARG A 226 -24.00 1.23 12.70
C ARG A 226 -24.90 0.01 12.87
N ARG A 227 -24.71 -0.79 13.92
CA ARG A 227 -25.61 -1.92 14.23
C ARG A 227 -27.03 -1.44 14.57
N ALA A 228 -27.14 -0.35 15.32
CA ALA A 228 -28.43 0.26 15.68
C ALA A 228 -29.12 0.92 14.48
N ASN A 229 -28.35 1.39 13.49
CA ASN A 229 -28.86 2.04 12.28
C ASN A 229 -28.24 1.40 11.02
N PRO A 230 -28.72 0.21 10.60
CA PRO A 230 -28.18 -0.48 9.43
C PRO A 230 -28.32 0.37 8.15
N THR A 231 -27.36 0.23 7.25
CA THR A 231 -27.30 0.96 5.98
C THR A 231 -26.80 0.05 4.86
N ASP A 232 -27.19 0.30 3.62
CA ASP A 232 -26.63 -0.39 2.44
C ASP A 232 -25.32 0.26 1.93
N ALA A 233 -24.59 0.95 2.82
CA ALA A 233 -23.33 1.60 2.49
C ALA A 233 -22.31 0.57 1.99
N ARG A 234 -21.51 0.95 0.99
CA ARG A 234 -20.44 0.09 0.43
C ARG A 234 -19.08 0.39 1.07
N ASP A 235 -19.08 0.69 2.37
CA ASP A 235 -17.88 1.01 3.15
C ASP A 235 -17.28 -0.23 3.84
N LEU A 236 -16.07 -0.10 4.37
CA LEU A 236 -15.37 -1.20 5.05
C LEU A 236 -16.16 -1.70 6.27
N LEU A 237 -16.77 -0.79 7.03
CA LEU A 237 -17.57 -1.16 8.21
C LEU A 237 -18.74 -2.05 7.85
N ASN A 238 -19.50 -1.69 6.82
CA ASN A 238 -20.67 -2.47 6.41
C ASN A 238 -20.26 -3.85 5.89
N LEU A 239 -19.16 -3.94 5.14
CA LEU A 239 -18.60 -5.23 4.72
C LEU A 239 -18.22 -6.09 5.92
N MET A 240 -17.53 -5.55 6.92
CA MET A 240 -17.15 -6.29 8.12
C MET A 240 -18.35 -6.77 8.94
N LEU A 241 -19.46 -6.03 8.91
CA LEU A 241 -20.68 -6.35 9.67
C LEU A 241 -21.58 -7.37 8.96
N THR A 242 -21.55 -7.43 7.63
CA THR A 242 -22.55 -8.17 6.83
C THR A 242 -21.98 -9.32 6.00
N ALA A 243 -20.72 -9.22 5.56
CA ALA A 243 -20.11 -10.24 4.73
C ALA A 243 -19.64 -11.44 5.57
N THR A 244 -19.71 -12.62 4.96
CA THR A 244 -19.14 -13.85 5.49
C THR A 244 -17.92 -14.24 4.70
N ASP A 245 -16.99 -14.92 5.37
CA ASP A 245 -15.83 -15.50 4.72
C ASP A 245 -16.28 -16.65 3.79
N PRO A 246 -15.94 -16.62 2.48
CA PRO A 246 -16.38 -17.66 1.53
C PRO A 246 -15.84 -19.05 1.87
N GLU A 247 -14.69 -19.17 2.54
CA GLU A 247 -14.14 -20.48 2.92
C GLU A 247 -14.82 -21.09 4.15
N THR A 248 -15.09 -20.28 5.18
CA THR A 248 -15.59 -20.78 6.47
C THR A 248 -17.08 -20.53 6.71
N GLY A 249 -17.73 -19.75 5.85
CA GLY A 249 -19.12 -19.31 6.02
C GLY A 249 -19.34 -18.39 7.24
N SER A 250 -18.27 -18.00 7.94
CA SER A 250 -18.34 -17.26 9.20
C SER A 250 -18.03 -15.78 9.00
N GLY A 251 -18.71 -14.90 9.74
CA GLY A 251 -18.40 -13.47 9.78
C GLY A 251 -17.23 -13.12 10.72
N LEU A 252 -16.94 -11.82 10.83
CA LEU A 252 -16.06 -11.27 11.85
C LEU A 252 -16.86 -10.98 13.13
N ASP A 253 -16.28 -11.28 14.29
CA ASP A 253 -16.87 -10.87 15.58
C ASP A 253 -16.58 -9.38 15.86
N ASP A 254 -17.38 -8.76 16.73
CA ASP A 254 -17.27 -7.32 17.03
C ASP A 254 -15.88 -6.92 17.55
N VAL A 255 -15.20 -7.82 18.26
CA VAL A 255 -13.86 -7.56 18.79
C VAL A 255 -12.85 -7.46 17.65
N ASN A 256 -12.93 -8.38 16.68
CA ASN A 256 -12.08 -8.34 15.50
C ASN A 256 -12.45 -7.17 14.58
N ILE A 257 -13.74 -6.82 14.43
CA ILE A 257 -14.16 -5.64 13.68
C ILE A 257 -13.52 -4.37 14.27
N ARG A 258 -13.55 -4.19 15.60
CA ARG A 258 -12.84 -3.08 16.26
C ARG A 258 -11.35 -3.08 15.90
N TYR A 259 -10.70 -4.24 15.95
CA TYR A 259 -9.28 -4.36 15.60
C TYR A 259 -8.99 -3.99 14.15
N GLN A 260 -9.88 -4.29 13.21
CA GLN A 260 -9.74 -3.87 11.81
C GLN A 260 -9.94 -2.35 11.66
N VAL A 261 -10.96 -1.76 12.31
CA VAL A 261 -11.17 -0.30 12.29
C VAL A 261 -9.92 0.43 12.80
N LEU A 262 -9.40 0.01 13.96
CA LEU A 262 -8.14 0.55 14.49
C LEU A 262 -6.98 0.32 13.52
N THR A 263 -6.88 -0.87 12.93
CA THR A 263 -5.81 -1.22 11.98
C THR A 263 -5.80 -0.27 10.79
N PHE A 264 -6.95 0.02 10.17
CA PHE A 264 -7.02 0.91 9.01
C PHE A 264 -6.77 2.37 9.39
N LEU A 265 -7.26 2.82 10.54
CA LEU A 265 -6.93 4.15 11.06
C LEU A 265 -5.42 4.26 11.29
N ILE A 266 -4.79 3.33 12.01
CA ILE A 266 -3.33 3.32 12.29
C ILE A 266 -2.53 3.27 10.98
N ALA A 267 -2.77 2.26 10.13
CA ALA A 267 -1.92 1.95 8.99
C ALA A 267 -2.13 2.91 7.80
N GLY A 268 -3.34 3.44 7.62
CA GLY A 268 -3.71 4.27 6.47
C GLY A 268 -3.33 5.74 6.60
N HIS A 269 -3.43 6.33 7.80
CA HIS A 269 -3.25 7.77 7.97
C HIS A 269 -1.76 8.19 8.00
N GLU A 270 -0.94 7.57 8.86
CA GLU A 270 0.42 8.06 9.13
C GLU A 270 1.35 7.81 7.93
N THR A 271 1.18 6.66 7.26
CA THR A 271 2.01 6.27 6.12
C THR A 271 1.76 7.16 4.90
N THR A 272 0.49 7.44 4.58
CA THR A 272 0.12 8.29 3.44
C THR A 272 0.40 9.76 3.72
N SER A 273 0.18 10.24 4.94
CA SER A 273 0.51 11.64 5.29
C SER A 273 2.02 11.90 5.27
N GLY A 274 2.83 10.93 5.72
CA GLY A 274 4.28 10.99 5.57
C GLY A 274 4.70 11.05 4.10
N LEU A 275 4.07 10.24 3.23
CA LEU A 275 4.37 10.19 1.80
C LEU A 275 4.08 11.53 1.13
N LEU A 276 2.90 12.10 1.39
CA LEU A 276 2.53 13.44 0.90
C LEU A 276 3.54 14.50 1.36
N THR A 277 3.92 14.46 2.63
CA THR A 277 4.88 15.43 3.21
C THR A 277 6.26 15.30 2.57
N PHE A 278 6.80 14.08 2.41
CA PHE A 278 8.06 13.85 1.71
C PHE A 278 7.97 14.25 0.24
N ALA A 279 6.86 13.99 -0.45
CA ALA A 279 6.71 14.34 -1.87
C ALA A 279 6.79 15.85 -2.08
N PHE A 280 6.10 16.66 -1.26
CA PHE A 280 6.22 18.12 -1.33
C PHE A 280 7.63 18.60 -0.98
N MET A 281 8.25 18.01 0.04
CA MET A 281 9.63 18.35 0.39
C MET A 281 10.60 18.07 -0.77
N GLU A 282 10.52 16.90 -1.41
CA GLU A 282 11.40 16.54 -2.53
C GLU A 282 11.12 17.39 -3.78
N MET A 283 9.85 17.67 -4.10
CA MET A 283 9.52 18.60 -5.20
C MET A 283 10.10 19.99 -4.96
N LEU A 284 10.02 20.54 -3.74
CA LEU A 284 10.60 21.86 -3.44
C LEU A 284 12.13 21.88 -3.49
N LYS A 285 12.78 20.76 -3.19
CA LYS A 285 14.24 20.59 -3.36
C LYS A 285 14.65 20.40 -4.81
N ASN A 286 13.72 20.00 -5.69
CA ASN A 286 13.96 19.70 -7.10
C ASN A 286 13.03 20.54 -8.00
N PRO A 287 13.31 21.85 -8.20
CA PRO A 287 12.40 22.76 -8.90
C PRO A 287 12.02 22.34 -10.33
N ALA A 288 12.92 21.65 -11.04
CA ALA A 288 12.63 21.11 -12.36
C ALA A 288 11.52 20.04 -12.33
N VAL A 289 11.53 19.19 -11.30
CA VAL A 289 10.48 18.18 -11.09
C VAL A 289 9.16 18.85 -10.68
N LEU A 290 9.21 19.84 -9.79
CA LEU A 290 8.02 20.62 -9.43
C LEU A 290 7.40 21.33 -10.64
N ALA A 291 8.22 21.90 -11.54
CA ALA A 291 7.75 22.51 -12.78
C ALA A 291 7.06 21.50 -13.70
N GLN A 292 7.61 20.28 -13.83
CA GLN A 292 6.95 19.20 -14.58
C GLN A 292 5.62 18.79 -13.94
N ALA A 293 5.53 18.74 -12.61
CA ALA A 293 4.29 18.42 -11.91
C ALA A 293 3.22 19.50 -12.13
N TYR A 294 3.59 20.79 -12.06
CA TYR A 294 2.68 21.89 -12.42
C TYR A 294 2.20 21.78 -13.86
N ALA A 295 3.10 21.51 -14.81
CA ALA A 295 2.73 21.38 -16.22
C ALA A 295 1.80 20.19 -16.47
N GLU A 296 2.03 19.07 -15.79
CA GLU A 296 1.11 17.93 -15.85
C GLU A 296 -0.26 18.29 -15.28
N VAL A 297 -0.32 18.95 -14.11
CA VAL A 297 -1.58 19.34 -13.49
C VAL A 297 -2.35 20.32 -14.35
N ASP A 298 -1.69 21.34 -14.92
CA ASP A 298 -2.34 22.30 -15.79
C ASP A 298 -2.94 21.62 -17.03
N ARG A 299 -2.24 20.64 -17.60
CA ARG A 299 -2.71 19.83 -18.74
C ARG A 299 -3.89 18.93 -18.39
N VAL A 300 -3.83 18.26 -17.24
CA VAL A 300 -4.85 17.27 -16.82
C VAL A 300 -6.09 17.95 -16.23
N LEU A 301 -5.92 19.03 -15.47
CA LEU A 301 -6.98 19.74 -14.77
C LEU A 301 -6.92 21.25 -15.09
N PRO A 302 -7.21 21.64 -16.35
CA PRO A 302 -7.08 23.03 -16.78
C PRO A 302 -7.96 23.98 -15.97
N GLY A 303 -7.41 25.14 -15.62
CA GLY A 303 -8.12 26.13 -14.83
C GLY A 303 -8.50 25.57 -13.46
N ASP A 304 -9.78 25.57 -13.15
CA ASP A 304 -10.34 25.04 -11.90
C ASP A 304 -11.18 23.77 -12.14
N ALA A 305 -10.86 23.02 -13.20
CA ALA A 305 -11.53 21.76 -13.52
C ALA A 305 -11.58 20.82 -12.30
N ARG A 306 -12.77 20.29 -12.04
CA ARG A 306 -13.02 19.35 -10.94
C ARG A 306 -12.39 17.99 -11.29
N PRO A 307 -11.55 17.42 -10.41
CA PRO A 307 -11.01 16.08 -10.63
C PRO A 307 -12.11 15.01 -10.70
N THR A 308 -11.89 14.00 -11.53
CA THR A 308 -12.66 12.74 -11.57
C THR A 308 -11.70 11.56 -11.44
N TYR A 309 -12.21 10.36 -11.17
CA TYR A 309 -11.39 9.17 -11.01
C TYR A 309 -10.51 8.89 -12.25
N GLU A 310 -11.05 9.11 -13.44
CA GLU A 310 -10.35 8.86 -14.72
C GLU A 310 -9.11 9.75 -14.89
N HIS A 311 -9.13 10.98 -14.37
CA HIS A 311 -7.97 11.88 -14.43
C HIS A 311 -6.74 11.27 -13.75
N LEU A 312 -6.91 10.41 -12.74
CA LEU A 312 -5.80 9.79 -12.00
C LEU A 312 -4.86 8.95 -12.87
N ALA A 313 -5.39 8.37 -13.96
CA ALA A 313 -4.61 7.60 -14.92
C ALA A 313 -3.66 8.48 -15.73
N HIS A 314 -3.90 9.79 -15.82
CA HIS A 314 -3.14 10.72 -16.64
C HIS A 314 -2.05 11.49 -15.88
N PHE A 315 -2.00 11.36 -14.55
CA PHE A 315 -0.95 11.90 -13.69
C PHE A 315 0.30 11.01 -13.67
N LYS A 316 1.04 10.99 -14.79
CA LYS A 316 2.25 10.17 -14.99
C LYS A 316 3.47 10.75 -14.27
N VAL A 317 3.68 12.06 -14.31
CA VAL A 317 4.75 12.75 -13.58
C VAL A 317 4.54 12.60 -12.07
N ILE A 318 3.33 12.88 -11.57
CA ILE A 318 3.02 12.70 -10.15
C ILE A 318 3.18 11.23 -9.73
N GLU A 319 2.80 10.26 -10.57
CA GLU A 319 3.06 8.85 -10.27
C GLU A 319 4.55 8.56 -10.08
N ARG A 320 5.41 9.06 -10.97
CA ARG A 320 6.86 8.90 -10.87
C ARG A 320 7.43 9.62 -9.64
N ILE A 321 6.93 10.81 -9.30
CA ILE A 321 7.26 11.53 -8.05
C ILE A 321 6.91 10.68 -6.82
N VAL A 322 5.71 10.08 -6.79
CA VAL A 322 5.27 9.23 -5.69
C VAL A 322 6.14 7.98 -5.56
N LYS A 323 6.46 7.31 -6.67
CA LYS A 323 7.36 6.14 -6.66
C LYS A 323 8.76 6.51 -6.16
N GLU A 324 9.34 7.60 -6.66
CA GLU A 324 10.67 8.03 -6.23
C GLU A 324 10.71 8.51 -4.78
N THR A 325 9.63 9.16 -4.32
CA THR A 325 9.48 9.53 -2.91
C THR A 325 9.43 8.29 -2.02
N GLN A 326 8.69 7.25 -2.40
CA GLN A 326 8.64 5.98 -1.67
C GLN A 326 9.97 5.21 -1.74
N ARG A 327 10.75 5.38 -2.81
CA ARG A 327 12.10 4.81 -2.92
C ARG A 327 13.00 5.44 -1.86
N LEU A 328 13.13 6.76 -1.84
CA LEU A 328 13.99 7.44 -0.87
C LEU A 328 13.44 7.38 0.55
N TRP A 329 12.13 7.51 0.73
CA TRP A 329 11.48 7.67 2.03
C TRP A 329 10.29 6.73 2.18
N PRO A 330 10.51 5.40 2.22
CA PRO A 330 9.43 4.45 2.47
C PRO A 330 8.90 4.68 3.89
N THR A 331 7.69 5.21 4.00
CA THR A 331 7.10 5.66 5.28
C THR A 331 6.84 4.51 6.24
N ALA A 332 6.69 3.28 5.73
CA ALA A 332 6.83 2.05 6.51
C ALA A 332 8.24 1.46 6.27
N PRO A 333 9.25 1.80 7.10
CA PRO A 333 10.66 1.60 6.75
C PRO A 333 11.12 0.13 6.85
N ALA A 334 10.34 -0.75 7.47
CA ALA A 334 10.70 -2.16 7.55
C ALA A 334 9.48 -3.07 7.69
N PHE A 335 9.59 -4.28 7.14
CA PHE A 335 8.70 -5.39 7.46
C PHE A 335 9.50 -6.61 7.88
N SER A 336 8.88 -7.46 8.69
CA SER A 336 9.54 -8.64 9.27
C SER A 336 8.95 -9.93 8.72
N VAL A 337 9.82 -10.82 8.28
CA VAL A 337 9.49 -12.21 7.94
C VAL A 337 10.25 -13.18 8.84
N GLY A 338 9.79 -14.41 8.96
CA GLY A 338 10.55 -15.48 9.61
C GLY A 338 10.35 -16.80 8.88
N PRO A 339 11.36 -17.67 8.86
CA PRO A 339 11.29 -18.90 8.10
C PRO A 339 10.38 -19.92 8.80
N PHE A 340 9.65 -20.71 8.02
CA PHE A 340 8.83 -21.82 8.52
C PHE A 340 9.70 -22.89 9.21
N GLU A 341 10.87 -23.16 8.63
CA GLU A 341 11.85 -24.09 9.15
C GLU A 341 13.23 -23.44 9.22
N GLU A 342 14.19 -24.09 9.87
CA GLU A 342 15.56 -23.60 9.79
C GLU A 342 16.06 -23.63 8.34
N THR A 343 16.64 -22.52 7.86
CA THR A 343 17.06 -22.39 6.47
C THR A 343 18.36 -21.58 6.35
N THR A 344 18.92 -21.52 5.15
CA THR A 344 20.08 -20.70 4.80
C THR A 344 19.72 -19.78 3.64
N ILE A 345 20.10 -18.51 3.73
CA ILE A 345 19.98 -17.52 2.63
C ILE A 345 21.37 -17.13 2.11
N GLY A 346 21.45 -16.73 0.85
CA GLY A 346 22.68 -16.37 0.15
C GLY A 346 23.72 -17.48 0.14
N GLY A 347 23.28 -18.75 0.26
CA GLY A 347 24.15 -19.92 0.42
C GLY A 347 25.05 -19.92 1.67
N LYS A 348 24.90 -18.94 2.57
CA LYS A 348 25.91 -18.62 3.59
C LYS A 348 25.32 -18.35 4.99
N TRP A 349 24.16 -17.71 5.07
CA TRP A 349 23.63 -17.19 6.33
C TRP A 349 22.50 -18.06 6.88
N ARG A 350 22.76 -18.78 7.99
CA ARG A 350 21.78 -19.64 8.66
C ARG A 350 20.77 -18.81 9.46
N LEU A 351 19.49 -19.02 9.20
CA LEU A 351 18.36 -18.42 9.89
C LEU A 351 17.61 -19.49 10.67
N ARG A 352 17.34 -19.22 11.95
CA ARG A 352 16.57 -20.13 12.81
C ARG A 352 15.09 -20.01 12.52
N LYS A 353 14.37 -21.13 12.60
CA LYS A 353 12.90 -21.20 12.61
C LYS A 353 12.30 -20.13 13.51
N ASP A 354 11.25 -19.48 13.02
CA ASP A 354 10.43 -18.48 13.72
C ASP A 354 11.17 -17.24 14.24
N ARG A 355 12.42 -17.02 13.81
CA ARG A 355 13.16 -15.80 14.16
C ARG A 355 12.91 -14.69 13.13
N PRO A 356 12.38 -13.52 13.56
CA PRO A 356 12.16 -12.40 12.65
C PRO A 356 13.46 -11.90 12.03
N VAL A 357 13.41 -11.69 10.72
CA VAL A 357 14.39 -11.00 9.88
C VAL A 357 13.69 -9.81 9.27
N ASN A 358 14.29 -8.63 9.38
CA ASN A 358 13.71 -7.39 8.90
C ASN A 358 14.26 -7.08 7.52
N VAL A 359 13.38 -6.89 6.54
CA VAL A 359 13.73 -6.22 5.29
C VAL A 359 13.67 -4.73 5.59
N TYR A 360 14.82 -4.05 5.49
CA TYR A 360 14.93 -2.62 5.80
C TYR A 360 14.88 -1.82 4.50
N ALA A 361 13.71 -1.27 4.20
CA ALA A 361 13.40 -0.66 2.91
C ALA A 361 14.29 0.56 2.58
N PRO A 362 14.60 1.52 3.49
CA PRO A 362 15.46 2.65 3.14
C PRO A 362 16.85 2.25 2.65
N GLY A 363 17.43 1.18 3.21
CA GLY A 363 18.71 0.63 2.77
C GLY A 363 18.58 -0.21 1.49
N LEU A 364 17.53 -1.02 1.37
CA LEU A 364 17.22 -1.77 0.14
C LEU A 364 17.04 -0.84 -1.07
N HIS A 365 16.27 0.23 -0.88
CA HIS A 365 15.96 1.21 -1.92
C HIS A 365 17.14 2.12 -2.29
N ARG A 366 18.28 1.96 -1.61
CA ARG A 366 19.55 2.63 -1.89
C ARG A 366 20.69 1.65 -2.16
N HIS A 367 20.40 0.36 -2.22
CA HIS A 367 21.43 -0.65 -2.37
C HIS A 367 22.09 -0.52 -3.75
N PRO A 368 23.43 -0.43 -3.82
CA PRO A 368 24.13 -0.11 -5.08
C PRO A 368 24.00 -1.20 -6.15
N SER A 369 23.64 -2.43 -5.78
CA SER A 369 23.35 -3.50 -6.75
C SER A 369 22.00 -3.37 -7.45
N ALA A 370 21.11 -2.49 -6.98
CA ALA A 370 19.80 -2.24 -7.59
C ALA A 370 19.63 -0.79 -8.08
N TRP A 371 20.41 0.16 -7.55
CA TRP A 371 20.20 1.58 -7.78
C TRP A 371 21.51 2.30 -8.08
N VAL A 372 21.59 2.90 -9.27
CA VAL A 372 22.64 3.85 -9.65
C VAL A 372 22.33 5.20 -8.99
N ASP A 373 23.33 5.92 -8.49
CA ASP A 373 23.17 7.22 -7.79
C ASP A 373 22.00 7.22 -6.76
N PRO A 374 22.05 6.32 -5.77
CA PRO A 374 20.88 5.96 -4.97
C PRO A 374 20.31 7.07 -4.09
N GLU A 375 21.07 8.15 -3.85
CA GLU A 375 20.62 9.27 -3.01
C GLU A 375 19.96 10.39 -3.83
N GLU A 376 20.06 10.37 -5.16
CA GLU A 376 19.44 11.38 -6.03
C GLU A 376 17.93 11.14 -6.17
N PHE A 377 17.15 12.22 -6.12
CA PHE A 377 15.72 12.19 -6.41
C PHE A 377 15.51 12.31 -7.92
N ASP A 378 15.50 11.17 -8.60
CA ASP A 378 15.36 11.09 -10.06
C ASP A 378 14.07 10.34 -10.42
N ILE A 379 13.09 11.10 -10.94
CA ILE A 379 11.80 10.54 -11.35
C ILE A 379 11.88 9.78 -12.67
N ASP A 380 12.92 9.98 -13.48
CA ASP A 380 13.06 9.33 -14.79
C ASP A 380 13.47 7.85 -14.66
N ARG A 381 13.94 7.42 -13.48
CA ARG A 381 14.07 5.99 -13.10
C ARG A 381 12.76 5.22 -13.28
N TRP A 382 11.63 5.92 -13.19
CA TRP A 382 10.30 5.34 -13.30
C TRP A 382 9.66 5.53 -14.68
N MET A 383 10.46 5.91 -15.68
CA MET A 383 10.04 5.78 -17.07
C MET A 383 9.82 4.29 -17.42
N PRO A 384 8.84 3.97 -18.28
CA PRO A 384 8.52 2.58 -18.62
C PRO A 384 9.74 1.75 -19.03
N GLU A 385 10.63 2.32 -19.84
CA GLU A 385 11.83 1.65 -20.35
C GLU A 385 12.84 1.38 -19.22
N ALA A 386 13.06 2.36 -18.34
CA ALA A 386 13.96 2.24 -17.20
C ALA A 386 13.45 1.20 -16.18
N GLU A 387 12.14 1.19 -15.90
CA GLU A 387 11.52 0.29 -14.92
C GLU A 387 11.69 -1.20 -15.29
N THR A 388 11.84 -1.52 -16.58
CA THR A 388 12.13 -2.91 -17.03
C THR A 388 13.48 -3.45 -16.57
N THR A 389 14.43 -2.56 -16.25
CA THR A 389 15.79 -2.93 -15.83
C THR A 389 15.95 -3.03 -14.32
N HIS A 390 14.93 -2.62 -13.55
CA HIS A 390 14.98 -2.65 -12.11
C HIS A 390 15.07 -4.07 -11.57
N HIS A 391 15.83 -4.24 -10.49
CA HIS A 391 15.84 -5.50 -9.76
C HIS A 391 14.42 -5.82 -9.24
N PRO A 392 13.84 -7.01 -9.51
CA PRO A 392 12.44 -7.31 -9.18
C PRO A 392 12.08 -7.19 -7.68
N HIS A 393 13.08 -7.35 -6.81
CA HIS A 393 12.95 -7.17 -5.37
C HIS A 393 13.67 -5.94 -4.80
N GLY A 394 14.14 -5.02 -5.66
CA GLY A 394 14.84 -3.80 -5.26
C GLY A 394 13.92 -2.69 -4.71
N TYR A 395 12.60 -2.80 -4.91
CA TYR A 395 11.60 -1.83 -4.50
C TYR A 395 10.42 -2.51 -3.79
N LYS A 396 10.25 -2.22 -2.48
CA LYS A 396 9.25 -2.87 -1.60
C LYS A 396 8.58 -1.90 -0.60
N PRO A 397 8.04 -0.74 -1.02
CA PRO A 397 7.38 0.20 -0.10
C PRO A 397 6.07 -0.32 0.50
N PHE A 398 5.43 -1.32 -0.14
CA PHE A 398 4.15 -1.89 0.26
C PHE A 398 4.26 -3.34 0.77
N GLY A 399 5.47 -3.79 1.15
CA GLY A 399 5.69 -5.15 1.65
C GLY A 399 5.74 -6.21 0.54
N ASN A 400 5.26 -7.42 0.84
CA ASN A 400 5.38 -8.58 -0.04
C ASN A 400 4.25 -9.60 0.20
N GLY A 401 3.91 -10.37 -0.84
CA GLY A 401 3.05 -11.55 -0.73
C GLY A 401 1.59 -11.28 -0.40
N ALA A 402 0.90 -12.32 0.06
CA ALA A 402 -0.44 -12.21 0.63
C ALA A 402 -0.53 -11.20 1.80
N ARG A 403 0.63 -10.84 2.38
CA ARG A 403 0.77 -9.89 3.49
C ARG A 403 1.19 -8.48 3.05
N ALA A 404 1.17 -8.18 1.75
CA ALA A 404 1.39 -6.84 1.22
C ALA A 404 0.30 -5.87 1.68
N CYS A 405 0.54 -4.58 1.51
CA CYS A 405 -0.40 -3.54 1.89
C CYS A 405 -1.71 -3.66 1.09
N ILE A 406 -2.78 -4.06 1.77
CA ILE A 406 -4.13 -4.14 1.19
C ILE A 406 -4.64 -2.75 0.75
N GLY A 407 -4.30 -1.70 1.51
CA GLY A 407 -4.66 -0.31 1.23
C GLY A 407 -3.80 0.38 0.16
N ARG A 408 -2.95 -0.34 -0.57
CA ARG A 408 -2.02 0.26 -1.55
C ARG A 408 -2.73 1.15 -2.57
N GLN A 409 -3.83 0.68 -3.16
CA GLN A 409 -4.54 1.43 -4.20
C GLN A 409 -5.19 2.68 -3.62
N PHE A 410 -5.78 2.57 -2.41
CA PHE A 410 -6.38 3.70 -1.70
C PHE A 410 -5.35 4.80 -1.46
N ALA A 411 -4.18 4.45 -0.91
CA ALA A 411 -3.10 5.39 -0.62
C ALA A 411 -2.59 6.09 -1.90
N LEU A 412 -2.49 5.37 -3.02
CA LEU A 412 -2.03 5.95 -4.29
C LEU A 412 -3.07 6.89 -4.92
N VAL A 413 -4.36 6.54 -4.84
CA VAL A 413 -5.46 7.41 -5.29
C VAL A 413 -5.47 8.71 -4.48
N GLU A 414 -5.46 8.59 -3.16
CA GLU A 414 -5.44 9.74 -2.24
C GLU A 414 -4.20 10.62 -2.47
N THR A 415 -3.02 10.02 -2.55
CA THR A 415 -1.77 10.78 -2.71
C THR A 415 -1.76 11.55 -4.04
N LYS A 416 -2.13 10.89 -5.14
CA LYS A 416 -2.16 11.54 -6.47
C LYS A 416 -3.17 12.69 -6.49
N LEU A 417 -4.38 12.45 -5.96
CA LEU A 417 -5.43 13.46 -5.93
C LEU A 417 -5.03 14.68 -5.11
N ALA A 418 -4.52 14.46 -3.90
CA ALA A 418 -4.11 15.54 -3.01
C ALA A 418 -2.97 16.38 -3.59
N ILE A 419 -1.93 15.76 -4.16
CA ILE A 419 -0.85 16.49 -4.84
C ILE A 419 -1.41 17.31 -6.01
N ALA A 420 -2.22 16.70 -6.87
CA ALA A 420 -2.78 17.38 -8.03
C ALA A 420 -3.63 18.58 -7.64
N MET A 421 -4.53 18.45 -6.66
CA MET A 421 -5.40 19.54 -6.20
C MET A 421 -4.61 20.69 -5.55
N VAL A 422 -3.59 20.35 -4.74
CA VAL A 422 -2.72 21.39 -4.15
C VAL A 422 -1.98 22.15 -5.23
N LEU A 423 -1.36 21.47 -6.21
CA LEU A 423 -0.62 22.12 -7.29
C LEU A 423 -1.53 22.83 -8.30
N GLN A 424 -2.79 22.41 -8.45
CA GLN A 424 -3.77 23.12 -9.27
C GLN A 424 -4.07 24.50 -8.67
N LYS A 425 -4.23 24.57 -7.34
CA LYS A 425 -4.67 25.78 -6.64
C LYS A 425 -3.53 26.68 -6.16
N PHE A 426 -2.42 26.10 -5.70
CA PHE A 426 -1.40 26.82 -4.95
C PHE A 426 -0.01 26.81 -5.62
N ALA A 427 0.62 27.98 -5.61
CA ALA A 427 2.06 28.14 -5.76
C ALA A 427 2.70 27.79 -4.41
N VAL A 428 3.58 26.79 -4.39
CA VAL A 428 4.27 26.32 -3.18
C VAL A 428 5.73 26.75 -3.17
N ALA A 429 6.25 27.09 -1.99
CA ALA A 429 7.66 27.45 -1.83
C ALA A 429 8.19 27.05 -0.46
N ASP A 430 9.48 26.71 -0.40
CA ASP A 430 10.25 26.60 0.84
C ASP A 430 11.13 27.85 0.99
N ARG A 431 10.75 28.75 1.91
CA ARG A 431 11.52 29.98 2.17
C ARG A 431 12.67 29.80 3.14
N ARG A 432 12.72 28.67 3.85
CA ARG A 432 13.66 28.42 4.95
C ARG A 432 14.83 27.54 4.53
N GLY A 433 14.74 26.88 3.37
CA GLY A 433 15.73 25.90 2.93
C GLY A 433 15.78 24.74 3.92
N TYR A 434 14.61 24.13 4.14
CA TYR A 434 14.37 23.12 5.15
C TYR A 434 15.41 21.99 5.07
N ARG A 435 16.04 21.72 6.21
CA ARG A 435 16.94 20.59 6.39
C ARG A 435 16.17 19.46 7.06
N LEU A 436 16.19 18.30 6.41
CA LEU A 436 15.42 17.15 6.85
C LEU A 436 15.78 16.76 8.29
N THR A 437 14.78 16.79 9.16
CA THR A 437 14.81 16.12 10.45
C THR A 437 13.73 15.06 10.42
N LEU A 438 14.09 13.81 10.70
CA LEU A 438 13.13 12.70 10.68
C LEU A 438 12.40 12.63 12.03
N LYS A 439 11.08 12.67 11.98
CA LYS A 439 10.23 12.22 13.09
C LYS A 439 9.96 10.73 12.89
N GLU A 440 10.36 9.94 13.87
CA GLU A 440 10.20 8.48 13.86
C GLU A 440 9.14 8.04 14.87
N THR A 441 8.15 7.30 14.40
CA THR A 441 7.11 6.60 15.18
C THR A 441 7.02 5.16 14.66
N LEU A 442 5.82 4.61 14.45
CA LEU A 442 5.73 3.37 13.66
C LEU A 442 6.10 3.62 12.18
N SER A 443 5.98 4.87 11.72
CA SER A 443 6.36 5.35 10.41
C SER A 443 7.44 6.44 10.49
N ILE A 444 7.77 7.06 9.36
CA ILE A 444 8.66 8.22 9.28
C ILE A 444 7.99 9.39 8.55
N LYS A 445 8.30 10.62 8.96
CA LYS A 445 7.93 11.85 8.23
C LYS A 445 8.92 12.99 8.48
N PRO A 446 8.99 14.01 7.59
CA PRO A 446 9.69 15.26 7.87
C PRO A 446 9.09 15.97 9.09
N ASP A 447 9.92 16.28 10.09
CA ASP A 447 9.51 17.00 11.30
C ASP A 447 9.53 18.52 11.09
N ASP A 448 8.50 19.22 11.57
CA ASP A 448 8.31 20.69 11.40
C ASP A 448 8.59 21.19 9.96
N PHE A 449 8.28 20.37 8.94
CA PHE A 449 8.38 20.79 7.56
C PHE A 449 7.28 21.80 7.25
N ARG A 450 7.71 23.02 6.91
CA ARG A 450 6.83 24.14 6.59
C ARG A 450 6.92 24.51 5.13
N MET A 451 5.76 24.83 4.58
CA MET A 451 5.63 25.25 3.19
C MET A 451 4.84 26.55 3.17
N ARG A 452 5.35 27.53 2.41
CA ARG A 452 4.56 28.71 2.07
C ARG A 452 3.61 28.35 0.94
N ILE A 453 2.34 28.69 1.13
CA ILE A 453 1.32 28.52 0.11
C ILE A 453 0.77 29.87 -0.34
N ARG A 454 0.48 29.99 -1.63
CA ARG A 454 -0.24 31.14 -2.21
C ARG A 454 -1.13 30.68 -3.35
N LEU A 455 -2.32 31.26 -3.51
CA LEU A 455 -3.16 31.03 -4.68
C LEU A 455 -2.41 31.36 -5.98
N ARG A 456 -2.43 30.44 -6.95
CA ARG A 456 -1.82 30.65 -8.28
C ARG A 456 -2.58 31.72 -9.05
N GLN A 457 -1.84 32.62 -9.67
CA GLN A 457 -2.36 33.63 -10.58
C GLN A 457 -2.56 33.05 -11.99
N PRO A 458 -3.44 33.63 -12.82
CA PRO A 458 -3.71 33.12 -14.17
C PRO A 458 -2.47 32.97 -15.05
N HIS A 459 -1.51 33.90 -14.95
CA HIS A 459 -0.27 33.87 -15.74
C HIS A 459 0.72 32.76 -15.30
N GLU A 460 0.51 32.17 -14.12
CA GLU A 460 1.32 31.06 -13.61
C GLU A 460 0.79 29.71 -14.07
N ARG A 461 -0.39 29.68 -14.73
CA ARG A 461 -1.03 28.47 -15.26
C ARG A 461 -0.70 28.35 -16.75
N LEU A 462 -0.16 27.20 -17.14
CA LEU A 462 0.18 26.96 -18.53
C LEU A 462 -1.08 26.86 -19.38
N PRO A 463 -1.16 27.57 -20.52
CA PRO A 463 -2.28 27.44 -21.44
C PRO A 463 -2.27 26.03 -22.05
N VAL A 464 -3.40 25.35 -22.00
CA VAL A 464 -3.55 24.02 -22.59
C VAL A 464 -4.06 24.17 -24.01
N ALA A 465 -3.28 23.70 -24.99
CA ALA A 465 -3.67 23.72 -26.40
C ALA A 465 -4.83 22.76 -26.69
N GLU A 466 -4.81 21.56 -26.08
CA GLU A 466 -5.91 20.59 -26.12
C GLU A 466 -6.08 19.92 -24.75
N PRO A 467 -7.26 20.03 -24.10
CA PRO A 467 -7.55 19.32 -22.86
C PRO A 467 -7.42 17.81 -23.06
N ILE A 468 -7.08 17.09 -21.99
CA ILE A 468 -7.14 15.63 -22.02
C ILE A 468 -8.57 15.20 -22.36
N ARG A 469 -8.72 14.46 -23.45
CA ARG A 469 -9.95 13.72 -23.73
C ARG A 469 -9.94 12.49 -22.85
N LEU A 470 -10.72 12.53 -21.77
CA LEU A 470 -11.06 11.33 -21.04
C LEU A 470 -11.82 10.39 -21.98
N PRO A 471 -11.61 9.07 -21.90
CA PRO A 471 -12.44 8.13 -22.65
C PRO A 471 -13.90 8.38 -22.27
N SER A 472 -14.74 8.72 -23.26
CA SER A 472 -16.18 8.59 -23.05
C SER A 472 -16.49 7.09 -22.96
N ALA A 473 -17.58 6.73 -22.26
CA ALA A 473 -18.11 5.37 -22.33
C ALA A 473 -18.39 4.93 -23.79
N ASP A 474 -18.56 5.91 -24.68
CA ASP A 474 -18.81 5.78 -26.12
C ASP A 474 -17.55 5.93 -27.00
N ALA A 475 -16.33 5.80 -26.46
CA ALA A 475 -15.12 5.93 -27.29
C ALA A 475 -15.21 5.00 -28.52
N ASP A 476 -14.81 5.51 -29.70
CA ASP A 476 -14.84 4.88 -31.02
C ASP A 476 -14.05 3.55 -31.05
N VAL A 477 -14.61 2.51 -30.45
CA VAL A 477 -14.27 1.13 -30.74
C VAL A 477 -14.98 0.81 -32.05
N ALA A 478 -14.24 0.24 -33.01
CA ALA A 478 -14.80 -0.13 -34.30
C ALA A 478 -16.13 -0.87 -34.11
N PRO A 479 -17.19 -0.52 -34.87
CA PRO A 479 -18.48 -1.17 -34.71
C PRO A 479 -18.31 -2.68 -34.92
N ALA A 480 -18.56 -3.45 -33.87
CA ALA A 480 -18.65 -4.88 -33.92
C ALA A 480 -20.12 -5.26 -34.09
N THR A 481 -20.41 -6.33 -34.83
CA THR A 481 -21.76 -6.87 -34.96
C THR A 481 -21.69 -8.36 -34.70
N GLY A 482 -22.17 -8.79 -33.53
CA GLY A 482 -22.12 -10.18 -33.11
C GLY A 482 -23.11 -11.08 -33.86
N ALA A 483 -24.19 -10.52 -34.41
CA ALA A 483 -25.22 -11.26 -35.14
C ALA A 483 -25.74 -12.51 -34.39
N GLY A 484 -25.82 -12.45 -33.06
CA GLY A 484 -26.24 -13.56 -32.20
C GLY A 484 -25.18 -14.66 -32.00
N GLN A 485 -23.93 -14.44 -32.43
CA GLN A 485 -22.82 -15.33 -32.13
C GLN A 485 -22.58 -15.36 -30.62
N ARG A 486 -22.39 -16.57 -30.07
CA ARG A 486 -22.05 -16.74 -28.66
C ARG A 486 -20.62 -16.31 -28.37
N LEU A 487 -20.45 -15.57 -27.28
CA LEU A 487 -19.16 -15.11 -26.77
C LEU A 487 -19.11 -15.36 -25.26
N THR A 488 -18.20 -16.22 -24.83
CA THR A 488 -18.00 -16.47 -23.39
C THR A 488 -16.75 -15.76 -22.91
N VAL A 489 -16.90 -14.94 -21.86
CA VAL A 489 -15.79 -14.29 -21.16
C VAL A 489 -15.52 -15.06 -19.87
N LEU A 490 -14.49 -15.89 -19.89
CA LEU A 490 -14.05 -16.63 -18.72
C LEU A 490 -13.21 -15.73 -17.81
N TYR A 491 -13.32 -15.88 -16.50
CA TYR A 491 -12.46 -15.14 -15.59
C TYR A 491 -11.86 -15.94 -14.44
N GLY A 492 -10.60 -15.62 -14.14
CA GLY A 492 -9.90 -16.06 -12.93
C GLY A 492 -9.62 -14.87 -12.03
N THR A 493 -10.27 -14.79 -10.88
CA THR A 493 -10.16 -13.65 -9.97
C THR A 493 -10.14 -14.09 -8.50
N SER A 494 -9.30 -13.43 -7.69
CA SER A 494 -9.41 -13.42 -6.22
C SER A 494 -9.89 -12.06 -5.71
N LEU A 495 -9.61 -10.97 -6.46
CA LEU A 495 -9.80 -9.58 -6.03
C LEU A 495 -10.97 -8.87 -6.71
N GLY A 496 -11.72 -9.57 -7.57
CA GLY A 496 -12.80 -9.00 -8.38
C GLY A 496 -12.34 -8.29 -9.66
N THR A 497 -11.11 -7.79 -9.78
CA THR A 497 -10.67 -7.01 -10.96
C THR A 497 -10.82 -7.77 -12.29
N ALA A 498 -10.40 -9.04 -12.34
CA ALA A 498 -10.56 -9.85 -13.56
C ALA A 498 -12.04 -10.09 -13.89
N ARG A 499 -12.89 -10.28 -12.87
CA ARG A 499 -14.35 -10.39 -13.03
C ARG A 499 -14.96 -9.08 -13.51
N ASP A 500 -14.63 -7.95 -12.92
CA ASP A 500 -15.18 -6.64 -13.32
C ASP A 500 -14.83 -6.33 -14.80
N ILE A 501 -13.60 -6.63 -15.22
CA ILE A 501 -13.20 -6.49 -16.62
C ILE A 501 -13.95 -7.48 -17.51
N ALA A 502 -14.12 -8.74 -17.07
CA ALA A 502 -14.86 -9.73 -17.82
C ALA A 502 -16.35 -9.37 -18.00
N GLU A 503 -16.99 -8.89 -16.94
CA GLU A 503 -18.37 -8.39 -16.94
C GLU A 503 -18.49 -7.18 -17.89
N ALA A 504 -17.55 -6.24 -17.87
CA ALA A 504 -17.55 -5.10 -18.78
C ALA A 504 -17.39 -5.50 -20.26
N ILE A 505 -16.53 -6.50 -20.55
CA ILE A 505 -16.39 -7.06 -21.90
C ILE A 505 -17.69 -7.73 -22.33
N ALA A 506 -18.32 -8.54 -21.46
CA ALA A 506 -19.57 -9.23 -21.77
C ALA A 506 -20.75 -8.27 -21.97
N GLU A 507 -20.87 -7.24 -21.14
CA GLU A 507 -21.89 -6.19 -21.27
C GLU A 507 -21.74 -5.44 -22.60
N ARG A 508 -20.50 -5.06 -22.94
CA ARG A 508 -20.23 -4.41 -24.23
C ARG A 508 -20.51 -5.33 -25.41
N ALA A 509 -20.07 -6.59 -25.36
CA ALA A 509 -20.34 -7.56 -26.42
C ALA A 509 -21.84 -7.80 -26.62
N THR A 510 -22.62 -7.81 -25.55
CA THR A 510 -24.09 -7.86 -25.62
C THR A 510 -24.66 -6.65 -26.38
N ASN A 511 -24.16 -5.45 -26.07
CA ASN A 511 -24.57 -4.23 -26.77
C ASN A 511 -24.18 -4.24 -28.26
N ASP A 512 -23.08 -4.91 -28.61
CA ASP A 512 -22.63 -5.12 -29.99
C ASP A 512 -23.34 -6.31 -30.69
N GLY A 513 -24.33 -6.94 -30.05
CA GLY A 513 -25.19 -7.98 -30.64
C GLY A 513 -24.68 -9.42 -30.54
N PHE A 514 -23.76 -9.71 -29.62
CA PHE A 514 -23.37 -11.07 -29.24
C PHE A 514 -24.32 -11.66 -28.18
N ASP A 515 -24.44 -12.99 -28.13
CA ASP A 515 -24.99 -13.69 -26.96
C ASP A 515 -23.84 -13.91 -25.96
N ALA A 516 -23.60 -12.92 -25.10
CA ALA A 516 -22.40 -12.84 -24.28
C ALA A 516 -22.64 -13.09 -22.79
N VAL A 517 -21.75 -13.85 -22.16
CA VAL A 517 -21.80 -14.15 -20.72
C VAL A 517 -20.40 -14.12 -20.09
N ALA A 518 -20.32 -13.66 -18.84
CA ALA A 518 -19.11 -13.73 -18.03
C ALA A 518 -19.21 -14.86 -17.00
N VAL A 519 -18.27 -15.80 -16.97
CA VAL A 519 -18.34 -17.02 -16.14
C VAL A 519 -16.99 -17.28 -15.44
N PRO A 520 -16.97 -17.72 -14.16
CA PRO A 520 -15.75 -18.19 -13.52
C PRO A 520 -15.10 -19.34 -14.29
N LEU A 521 -13.76 -19.35 -14.33
CA LEU A 521 -12.99 -20.41 -14.99
C LEU A 521 -13.33 -21.81 -14.42
N ASP A 522 -13.41 -21.95 -13.10
CA ASP A 522 -13.74 -23.23 -12.46
C ASP A 522 -15.19 -23.70 -12.74
N GLU A 523 -16.12 -22.77 -12.97
CA GLU A 523 -17.50 -23.13 -13.35
C GLU A 523 -17.57 -23.58 -14.81
N ALA A 524 -16.85 -22.88 -15.70
CA ALA A 524 -16.74 -23.27 -17.10
C ALA A 524 -16.04 -24.62 -17.31
N MET A 525 -15.20 -25.07 -16.37
CA MET A 525 -14.63 -26.42 -16.40
C MET A 525 -15.67 -27.53 -16.29
N ALA A 526 -16.73 -27.32 -15.50
CA ALA A 526 -17.79 -28.31 -15.35
C ALA A 526 -18.63 -28.44 -16.64
N LYS A 527 -18.67 -27.38 -17.45
CA LYS A 527 -19.39 -27.33 -18.73
C LYS A 527 -18.62 -26.43 -19.72
N PRO A 528 -17.64 -27.00 -20.45
CA PRO A 528 -16.82 -26.23 -21.37
C PRO A 528 -17.68 -25.47 -22.39
N PRO A 529 -17.40 -24.18 -22.65
CA PRO A 529 -18.15 -23.43 -23.65
C PRO A 529 -17.93 -24.06 -25.04
N GLU A 530 -19.01 -24.35 -25.75
CA GLU A 530 -18.99 -24.77 -27.17
C GLU A 530 -18.88 -23.56 -28.12
N ASP A 531 -18.48 -22.40 -27.58
CA ASP A 531 -18.57 -21.12 -28.25
C ASP A 531 -17.44 -20.91 -29.26
N ARG A 532 -17.76 -20.15 -30.31
CA ARG A 532 -16.80 -19.80 -31.37
C ARG A 532 -15.84 -18.68 -30.97
N VAL A 533 -16.13 -17.95 -29.90
CA VAL A 533 -15.28 -16.87 -29.36
C VAL A 533 -15.21 -16.99 -27.84
N VAL A 534 -14.01 -17.17 -27.32
CA VAL A 534 -13.72 -17.23 -25.89
C VAL A 534 -12.67 -16.19 -25.53
N VAL A 535 -12.96 -15.37 -24.53
CA VAL A 535 -11.99 -14.42 -23.96
C VAL A 535 -11.73 -14.84 -22.52
N VAL A 536 -10.47 -14.99 -22.12
CA VAL A 536 -10.13 -15.28 -20.72
C VAL A 536 -9.50 -14.06 -20.08
N VAL A 537 -10.13 -13.53 -19.05
CA VAL A 537 -9.59 -12.44 -18.24
C VAL A 537 -9.15 -13.00 -16.90
N THR A 538 -7.85 -13.16 -16.70
CA THR A 538 -7.35 -13.83 -15.50
C THR A 538 -6.13 -13.15 -14.91
N ALA A 539 -5.98 -13.29 -13.60
CA ALA A 539 -4.82 -12.79 -12.86
C ALA A 539 -3.92 -13.94 -12.40
N THR A 540 -2.80 -13.60 -11.78
CA THR A 540 -2.06 -14.54 -10.92
C THR A 540 -2.26 -14.15 -9.46
N TYR A 541 -2.50 -15.13 -8.58
CA TYR A 541 -2.49 -14.95 -7.14
C TYR A 541 -1.33 -15.75 -6.52
N ASN A 542 -0.34 -15.04 -5.96
CA ASN A 542 0.87 -15.64 -5.34
C ASN A 542 1.60 -16.68 -6.21
N GLY A 543 1.69 -16.43 -7.52
CA GLY A 543 2.33 -17.35 -8.48
C GLY A 543 1.46 -18.53 -8.93
N ARG A 544 0.22 -18.61 -8.45
CA ARG A 544 -0.77 -19.65 -8.76
C ARG A 544 -2.03 -19.05 -9.35
N ALA A 545 -2.96 -19.91 -9.73
CA ALA A 545 -4.29 -19.50 -10.13
C ALA A 545 -5.03 -18.69 -9.05
N PRO A 546 -5.85 -17.71 -9.45
CA PRO A 546 -6.81 -17.07 -8.56
C PRO A 546 -7.88 -18.03 -8.05
N ASP A 547 -8.60 -17.63 -7.00
CA ASP A 547 -9.54 -18.48 -6.25
C ASP A 547 -10.63 -19.09 -7.14
N SER A 548 -11.05 -18.38 -8.19
CA SER A 548 -12.07 -18.84 -9.14
C SER A 548 -11.52 -19.68 -10.33
N ALA A 549 -10.27 -20.15 -10.23
CA ALA A 549 -9.57 -20.88 -11.28
C ALA A 549 -8.65 -22.01 -10.75
N LEU A 550 -8.84 -22.44 -9.49
CA LEU A 550 -7.98 -23.44 -8.83
C LEU A 550 -8.17 -24.84 -9.43
N ALA A 551 -9.42 -25.20 -9.77
CA ALA A 551 -9.72 -26.48 -10.41
C ALA A 551 -9.13 -26.53 -11.82
N VAL A 552 -9.19 -25.41 -12.55
CA VAL A 552 -8.56 -25.28 -13.87
C VAL A 552 -7.05 -25.46 -13.77
N GLU A 553 -6.40 -24.83 -12.80
CA GLU A 553 -4.96 -25.00 -12.59
C GLU A 553 -4.57 -26.45 -12.35
N ALA A 554 -5.32 -27.14 -11.49
CA ALA A 554 -5.11 -28.54 -11.19
C ALA A 554 -5.32 -29.45 -12.42
N ALA A 555 -6.32 -29.13 -13.26
CA ALA A 555 -6.58 -29.83 -14.52
C ALA A 555 -5.42 -29.67 -15.52
N ILE A 556 -4.89 -28.44 -15.66
CA ILE A 556 -3.71 -28.16 -16.49
C ILE A 556 -2.51 -28.93 -15.97
N ASP A 557 -2.24 -28.88 -14.66
CA ASP A 557 -1.12 -29.60 -14.03
C ASP A 557 -1.22 -31.13 -14.19
N ALA A 558 -2.44 -31.66 -14.21
CA ALA A 558 -2.71 -33.07 -14.47
C ALA A 558 -2.66 -33.45 -15.97
N GLY A 559 -2.37 -32.49 -16.86
CA GLY A 559 -2.26 -32.71 -18.30
C GLY A 559 -3.59 -32.99 -19.00
N GLN A 560 -4.73 -32.63 -18.41
CA GLN A 560 -6.07 -32.96 -18.94
C GLN A 560 -6.37 -32.33 -20.30
N PHE A 561 -5.68 -31.26 -20.67
CA PHE A 561 -5.83 -30.58 -21.96
C PHE A 561 -4.77 -31.00 -23.00
N SER A 562 -3.89 -31.93 -22.67
CA SER A 562 -2.83 -32.38 -23.59
C SER A 562 -3.45 -33.02 -24.83
N GLY A 563 -3.31 -32.36 -25.99
CA GLY A 563 -3.89 -32.82 -27.25
C GLY A 563 -5.36 -32.43 -27.47
N ALA A 564 -5.95 -31.62 -26.60
CA ALA A 564 -7.25 -31.00 -26.87
C ALA A 564 -7.13 -30.04 -28.07
N SER A 565 -8.15 -30.01 -28.93
CA SER A 565 -8.19 -29.16 -30.12
C SER A 565 -9.58 -28.56 -30.29
N TRP A 566 -9.64 -27.24 -30.43
CA TRP A 566 -10.86 -26.46 -30.67
C TRP A 566 -10.71 -25.66 -31.97
N PRO A 567 -10.73 -26.32 -33.15
CA PRO A 567 -10.37 -25.71 -34.43
C PRO A 567 -11.31 -24.56 -34.86
N GLU A 568 -12.53 -24.54 -34.34
CA GLU A 568 -13.56 -23.53 -34.66
C GLU A 568 -13.66 -22.41 -33.60
N THR A 569 -12.85 -22.45 -32.53
CA THR A 569 -12.89 -21.49 -31.44
C THR A 569 -11.76 -20.46 -31.58
N ARG A 570 -12.13 -19.17 -31.60
CA ARG A 570 -11.19 -18.06 -31.46
C ARG A 570 -11.00 -17.77 -29.98
N PHE A 571 -9.75 -17.66 -29.56
CA PHE A 571 -9.38 -17.53 -28.17
C PHE A 571 -8.46 -16.32 -27.96
N ALA A 572 -8.62 -15.62 -26.83
CA ALA A 572 -7.72 -14.56 -26.40
C ALA A 572 -7.57 -14.56 -24.87
N VAL A 573 -6.35 -14.32 -24.37
CA VAL A 573 -6.08 -14.16 -22.93
C VAL A 573 -5.71 -12.72 -22.62
N LEU A 574 -6.47 -12.11 -21.73
CA LEU A 574 -6.12 -10.86 -21.07
C LEU A 574 -5.60 -11.15 -19.66
N GLY A 575 -4.28 -11.20 -19.54
CA GLY A 575 -3.60 -11.35 -18.26
C GLY A 575 -3.56 -10.03 -17.48
N VAL A 576 -4.30 -9.95 -16.37
CA VAL A 576 -4.35 -8.77 -15.50
C VAL A 576 -3.46 -8.95 -14.27
N GLY A 577 -2.72 -7.92 -13.88
CA GLY A 577 -1.84 -8.01 -12.73
C GLY A 577 -0.90 -6.83 -12.60
N ASN A 578 -0.02 -6.88 -11.60
CA ASN A 578 0.91 -5.79 -11.32
C ASN A 578 2.36 -6.26 -11.53
N SER A 579 3.10 -5.59 -12.41
CA SER A 579 4.46 -5.97 -12.81
C SER A 579 5.50 -5.95 -11.69
N GLN A 580 5.21 -5.34 -10.53
CA GLN A 580 6.08 -5.41 -9.35
C GLN A 580 6.14 -6.81 -8.73
N TRP A 581 5.24 -7.70 -9.14
CA TRP A 581 5.24 -9.09 -8.74
C TRP A 581 5.90 -9.91 -9.85
N PRO A 582 7.04 -10.58 -9.59
CA PRO A 582 7.75 -11.33 -10.63
C PRO A 582 6.85 -12.34 -11.37
N ASN A 583 5.87 -12.90 -10.66
CA ASN A 583 4.98 -13.94 -11.17
C ASN A 583 3.62 -13.40 -11.67
N TYR A 584 3.43 -12.09 -11.86
CA TYR A 584 2.08 -11.52 -12.12
C TYR A 584 1.36 -12.09 -13.36
N GLN A 585 2.10 -12.65 -14.32
CA GLN A 585 1.58 -13.29 -15.53
C GLN A 585 1.75 -14.82 -15.54
N ALA A 586 2.11 -15.45 -14.43
CA ALA A 586 2.39 -16.89 -14.40
C ALA A 586 1.17 -17.72 -14.78
N PHE A 587 0.01 -17.45 -14.18
CA PHE A 587 -1.23 -18.17 -14.49
C PHE A 587 -1.85 -17.77 -15.84
N PRO A 588 -1.93 -16.47 -16.23
CA PRO A 588 -2.35 -16.10 -17.58
C PRO A 588 -1.54 -16.78 -18.70
N LYS A 589 -0.21 -16.85 -18.56
CA LYS A 589 0.66 -17.56 -19.52
C LYS A 589 0.42 -19.07 -19.53
N LYS A 590 0.03 -19.65 -18.39
CA LYS A 590 -0.32 -21.07 -18.27
C LYS A 590 -1.67 -21.39 -18.91
N ILE A 591 -2.58 -20.42 -19.00
CA ILE A 591 -3.86 -20.53 -19.69
C ILE A 591 -3.70 -20.35 -21.21
N ASP A 592 -2.77 -19.49 -21.63
CA ASP A 592 -2.49 -19.22 -23.04
C ASP A 592 -1.72 -20.37 -23.73
N ALA A 593 -0.88 -21.08 -22.96
CA ALA A 593 -0.14 -22.26 -23.40
C ALA A 593 -0.99 -23.53 -23.34
#